data_AF-A0A1S3DSM6-F1
#
_entry.id   AF-A0A1S3DSM6-F1
#
_cell.length_a   1.000
_cell.length_b   1.000
_cell.length_c   1.000
_cell.angle_alpha   90.00
_cell.angle_beta   90.00
_cell.angle_gamma   90.00
#
_symmetry.space_group_name_H-M   'P 1'
#
loop_
_entity.id
_entity.type
_entity.pdbx_description
1 polymer ?
#
loop_
_entity_poly.entity_id
_entity_poly.type
_entity_poly.pdbx_seq_one_letter_code
_entity_poly.pdbx_strand_id
1 'polypeptide(L)'
;MSLLDAIKKKKSHLKPNETRVTTVMGQIFREQMSSSGDRIQVELHETSPGYVVDETPDIQVAFVLPWLCFGSQDVVCDVELLNQNQISRVLSLGKLTEKESRRMD
;
A
#
# COMPACT_ATOMS: atom_id res chain seq x y z
N MET A 1 -1.65 -15.14 30.32
CA MET A 1 -1.77 -13.83 29.65
C MET A 1 -2.06 -14.08 28.18
N SER A 2 -3.10 -13.47 27.62
CA SER A 2 -3.44 -13.65 26.21
C SER A 2 -2.63 -12.71 25.31
N LEU A 3 -2.45 -13.08 24.03
CA LEU A 3 -1.87 -12.21 23.00
C LEU A 3 -2.63 -10.87 22.90
N LEU A 4 -3.95 -10.92 23.02
CA LEU A 4 -4.82 -9.75 22.95
C LEU A 4 -4.50 -8.74 24.06
N ASP A 5 -4.27 -9.21 25.29
CA ASP A 5 -3.92 -8.35 26.42
C ASP A 5 -2.55 -7.68 26.22
N ALA A 6 -1.59 -8.43 25.66
CA ALA A 6 -0.27 -7.90 25.34
C ALA A 6 -0.34 -6.81 24.27
N ILE A 7 -1.15 -6.98 23.23
CA ILE A 7 -1.38 -5.98 22.18
C ILE A 7 -2.03 -4.72 22.77
N LYS A 8 -3.09 -4.86 23.59
CA LYS A 8 -3.75 -3.72 24.25
C LYS A 8 -2.79 -2.94 25.14
N LYS A 9 -1.98 -3.64 25.93
CA LYS A 9 -0.96 -3.02 26.79
C LYS A 9 0.11 -2.29 25.98
N LYS A 10 0.57 -2.85 24.86
CA LYS A 10 1.53 -2.16 23.99
C LYS A 10 0.92 -0.93 23.32
N LYS A 11 -0.34 -1.00 22.89
CA LYS A 11 -1.07 0.14 22.30
C LYS A 11 -1.12 1.35 23.24
N SER A 12 -1.29 1.15 24.54
CA SER A 12 -1.35 2.26 25.51
C SER A 12 -0.04 3.03 25.70
N HIS A 13 1.09 2.48 25.22
CA HIS A 13 2.41 3.13 25.29
C HIS A 13 2.79 3.84 23.99
N LEU A 14 1.94 3.76 22.96
CA LEU A 14 2.17 4.45 21.70
C LEU A 14 1.88 5.94 21.88
N LYS A 15 2.73 6.78 21.29
CA LYS A 15 2.50 8.23 21.24
C LYS A 15 1.36 8.51 20.25
N PRO A 16 0.52 9.53 20.52
CA PRO A 16 -0.37 10.07 19.50
C PRO A 16 0.44 10.44 18.26
N ASN A 17 -0.10 10.12 17.09
CA ASN A 17 0.50 10.48 15.82
C ASN A 17 -0.53 11.19 14.95
N GLU A 18 -0.04 12.09 14.11
CA GLU A 18 -0.81 12.71 13.05
C GLU A 18 -0.33 12.20 11.69
N THR A 19 -1.27 12.03 10.77
CA THR A 19 -1.00 11.57 9.41
C THR A 19 -1.44 12.64 8.45
N ARG A 20 -0.53 13.06 7.57
CA ARG A 20 -0.84 13.95 6.47
C ARG A 20 -1.27 13.11 5.27
N VAL A 21 -2.48 13.32 4.78
CA VAL A 21 -3.08 12.58 3.67
C VAL A 21 -3.28 13.52 2.50
N THR A 22 -2.65 13.23 1.36
CA THR A 22 -2.90 13.91 0.10
C THR A 22 -3.80 13.03 -0.76
N THR A 23 -4.91 13.58 -1.24
CA THR A 23 -5.84 12.86 -2.13
C THR A 23 -5.32 12.81 -3.56
N VAL A 24 -5.98 12.01 -4.40
CA VAL A 24 -5.69 11.95 -5.84
C VAL A 24 -5.83 13.32 -6.52
N MET A 25 -6.69 14.20 -6.01
CA MET A 25 -6.88 15.56 -6.54
C MET A 25 -5.90 16.58 -5.95
N GLY A 26 -5.00 16.17 -5.05
CA GLY A 26 -4.00 17.05 -4.43
C GLY A 26 -4.48 17.77 -3.17
N GLN A 27 -5.72 17.52 -2.71
CA GLN A 27 -6.20 18.06 -1.45
C GLN A 27 -5.46 17.43 -0.27
N ILE A 28 -5.05 18.24 0.69
CA ILE A 28 -4.27 17.79 1.84
C ILE A 28 -5.11 17.84 3.11
N PHE A 29 -5.11 16.75 3.85
CA PHE A 29 -5.78 16.61 5.13
C PHE A 29 -4.80 16.21 6.23
N ARG A 30 -5.05 16.66 7.45
CA ARG A 30 -4.45 16.15 8.68
C ARG A 30 -5.44 15.19 9.32
N GLU A 31 -5.05 13.92 9.43
CA GLU A 31 -5.79 12.88 10.13
C GLU A 31 -5.14 12.57 11.48
N GLN A 32 -5.96 12.48 12.53
CA GLN A 32 -5.53 12.05 13.85
C GLN A 32 -6.60 11.20 14.52
N MET A 33 -6.20 10.29 15.41
CA MET A 33 -7.14 9.58 16.28
C MET A 33 -7.43 10.42 17.52
N SER A 34 -8.70 10.63 17.82
CA SER A 34 -9.14 11.23 19.07
C SER A 34 -8.87 10.30 20.25
N SER A 35 -8.98 10.85 21.47
CA SER A 35 -8.94 10.04 22.70
C SER A 35 -10.11 9.05 22.81
N SER A 36 -11.25 9.32 22.16
CA SER A 36 -12.39 8.40 22.04
C SER A 36 -12.19 7.30 21.00
N GLY A 37 -11.15 7.39 20.17
CA GLY A 37 -10.87 6.44 19.09
C GLY A 37 -11.53 6.79 17.76
N ASP A 38 -12.09 8.00 17.65
CA ASP A 38 -12.67 8.51 16.41
C ASP A 38 -11.58 9.11 15.53
N ARG A 39 -11.68 8.92 14.21
CA ARG A 39 -10.76 9.56 13.27
C ARG A 39 -11.22 11.00 12.98
N ILE A 40 -10.40 11.97 13.37
CA ILE A 40 -10.61 13.39 13.09
C ILE A 40 -9.79 13.74 11.84
N GLN A 41 -10.42 14.41 10.89
CA GLN A 41 -9.80 14.84 9.63
C GLN A 41 -10.04 16.33 9.40
N VAL A 42 -8.98 17.08 9.13
CA VAL A 42 -9.02 18.54 8.89
C VAL A 42 -8.33 18.85 7.58
N GLU A 43 -8.99 19.56 6.66
CA GLU A 43 -8.36 20.02 5.42
C GLU A 43 -7.35 21.15 5.73
N LEU A 44 -6.15 21.07 5.18
CA LEU A 44 -5.08 22.04 5.43
C LEU A 44 -5.05 23.19 4.40
N HIS A 45 -5.88 23.12 3.35
CA HIS A 45 -5.95 24.11 2.25
C HIS A 45 -4.57 24.50 1.67
N GLU A 46 -3.64 23.55 1.69
CA GLU A 46 -2.31 23.71 1.09
C GLU A 46 -2.34 23.33 -0.40
N THR A 47 -1.52 24.00 -1.21
CA THR A 47 -1.40 23.68 -2.64
C THR A 47 -0.46 22.49 -2.85
N SER A 48 -0.99 21.40 -3.40
CA SER A 48 -0.19 20.25 -3.86
C SER A 48 -0.69 19.79 -5.23
N PRO A 49 0.21 19.43 -6.15
CA PRO A 49 -0.21 18.77 -7.38
C PRO A 49 -0.95 17.47 -7.03
N GLY A 50 -2.00 17.17 -7.78
CA GLY A 50 -2.69 15.89 -7.69
C GLY A 50 -1.79 14.72 -8.10
N TYR A 51 -2.24 13.52 -7.76
CA TYR A 51 -1.59 12.31 -8.22
C TYR A 51 -1.98 12.05 -9.68
N VAL A 52 -0.98 11.90 -10.55
CA VAL A 52 -1.18 11.42 -11.92
C VAL A 52 -1.08 9.90 -11.89
N VAL A 53 -2.15 9.23 -12.32
CA VAL A 53 -2.19 7.79 -12.45
C VAL A 53 -1.21 7.36 -13.53
N ASP A 54 -0.21 6.56 -13.17
CA ASP A 54 0.55 5.80 -14.16
C ASP A 54 -0.32 4.69 -14.72
N GLU A 55 -0.49 4.71 -16.04
CA GLU A 55 -1.25 3.72 -16.81
C GLU A 55 -0.34 2.67 -17.44
N THR A 56 0.98 2.91 -17.46
CA THR A 56 1.95 2.00 -18.07
C THR A 56 2.25 0.88 -17.08
N PRO A 57 1.98 -0.39 -17.42
CA PRO A 57 2.32 -1.50 -16.54
C PRO A 57 3.84 -1.62 -16.37
N ASP A 58 4.30 -1.77 -15.14
CA ASP A 58 5.73 -2.02 -14.86
C ASP A 58 6.02 -3.52 -14.84
N ILE A 59 6.27 -4.10 -16.01
CA ILE A 59 6.50 -5.55 -16.19
C ILE A 59 7.97 -5.98 -16.01
N GLN A 60 8.80 -5.17 -15.36
CA GLN A 60 10.21 -5.49 -15.19
C GLN A 60 10.44 -6.55 -14.11
N VAL A 61 11.26 -7.55 -14.44
CA VAL A 61 11.73 -8.59 -13.50
C VAL A 61 13.24 -8.45 -13.31
N ALA A 62 13.67 -8.30 -12.06
CA ALA A 62 15.07 -8.21 -11.69
C ALA A 62 15.48 -9.44 -10.87
N PHE A 63 16.41 -10.23 -11.38
CA PHE A 63 16.98 -11.37 -10.66
C PHE A 63 18.08 -10.91 -9.70
N VAL A 64 17.90 -11.19 -8.41
CA VAL A 64 18.92 -10.95 -7.38
C VAL A 64 19.77 -12.20 -7.18
N LEU A 65 19.14 -13.37 -7.26
CA LEU A 65 19.79 -14.68 -7.30
C LEU A 65 19.12 -15.53 -8.39
N PRO A 66 19.74 -16.63 -8.86
CA PRO A 66 19.13 -17.50 -9.86
C PRO A 66 17.74 -18.04 -9.50
N TRP A 67 17.39 -18.09 -8.21
CA TRP A 67 16.10 -18.57 -7.68
C TRP A 67 15.24 -17.47 -7.04
N LEU A 68 15.71 -16.21 -7.03
CA LEU A 68 15.04 -15.09 -6.38
C LEU A 68 15.01 -13.87 -7.29
N CYS A 69 13.81 -13.45 -7.67
CA CYS A 69 13.58 -12.24 -8.43
C CYS A 69 12.66 -11.27 -7.69
N PHE A 70 12.79 -9.99 -8.02
CA PHE A 70 11.88 -8.93 -7.61
C PHE A 70 11.21 -8.36 -8.85
N GLY A 71 9.97 -7.93 -8.69
CA GLY A 71 9.19 -7.26 -9.73
C GLY A 71 8.13 -6.38 -9.08
N SER A 72 7.52 -5.53 -9.89
CA SER A 72 6.36 -4.75 -9.45
C SER A 72 5.15 -5.66 -9.20
N GLN A 73 4.05 -5.08 -8.71
CA GLN A 73 2.78 -5.80 -8.59
C GLN A 73 2.20 -6.20 -9.96
N ASP A 74 2.46 -5.42 -11.02
CA ASP A 74 1.96 -5.70 -12.36
C ASP A 74 2.55 -7.00 -12.95
N VAL A 75 3.79 -7.36 -12.59
CA VAL A 75 4.44 -8.62 -13.01
C VAL A 75 3.61 -9.85 -12.64
N VAL A 76 2.91 -9.82 -11.51
CA VAL A 76 2.11 -10.96 -11.03
C VAL A 76 0.87 -11.18 -11.90
N CYS A 77 0.40 -10.13 -12.57
CA CYS A 77 -0.75 -10.19 -13.46
C CYS A 77 -0.40 -10.75 -14.85
N ASP A 78 0.88 -10.83 -15.20
CA ASP A 78 1.35 -11.34 -16.50
C ASP A 78 1.79 -12.81 -16.39
N VAL A 79 0.85 -13.71 -16.65
CA VAL A 79 1.07 -15.17 -16.57
C VAL A 79 2.12 -15.65 -17.57
N GLU A 80 2.18 -15.05 -18.76
CA GLU A 80 3.16 -15.44 -19.78
C GLU A 80 4.58 -15.11 -19.34
N LEU A 81 4.76 -13.93 -18.78
CA LEU A 81 6.04 -13.46 -18.26
C LEU A 81 6.51 -14.27 -17.03
N LEU A 82 5.60 -14.66 -16.13
CA LEU A 82 5.92 -15.58 -15.04
C LEU A 82 6.40 -16.94 -15.57
N ASN A 83 5.71 -17.48 -16.59
CA ASN A 83 6.07 -18.75 -17.22
C ASN A 83 7.41 -18.67 -17.96
N GLN A 84 7.67 -17.61 -18.71
CA GLN A 84 8.93 -17.37 -19.42
C GLN A 84 10.12 -17.32 -18.45
N ASN A 85 9.92 -16.74 -17.27
CA ASN A 85 10.94 -16.66 -16.21
C ASN A 85 10.96 -17.87 -15.27
N GLN A 86 10.15 -18.91 -15.54
CA GLN A 86 10.04 -20.13 -14.73
C GLN A 86 9.71 -19.87 -13.26
N ILE A 87 8.95 -18.80 -12.99
CA ILE A 87 8.54 -18.43 -11.64
C ILE A 87 7.42 -19.37 -11.19
N SER A 88 7.68 -20.12 -10.12
CA SER A 88 6.74 -21.12 -9.59
C SER A 88 6.00 -20.68 -8.33
N ARG A 89 6.50 -19.65 -7.64
CA ARG A 89 5.98 -19.16 -6.36
C ARG A 89 6.08 -17.64 -6.31
N VAL A 90 5.02 -16.99 -5.85
CA VAL A 90 4.95 -15.53 -5.70
C VAL A 90 4.62 -15.18 -4.25
N LEU A 91 5.35 -14.21 -3.69
CA LEU A 91 5.04 -13.58 -2.42
C LEU A 91 4.64 -12.12 -2.68
N SER A 92 3.34 -11.82 -2.64
CA SER A 92 2.86 -10.44 -2.74
C SER A 92 2.71 -9.83 -1.35
N LEU A 93 3.38 -8.70 -1.13
CA LEU A 93 3.30 -7.90 0.10
C LEU A 93 2.48 -6.62 -0.09
N GLY A 94 1.98 -6.39 -1.30
CA GLY A 94 1.16 -5.24 -1.66
C GLY A 94 -0.25 -5.32 -1.06
N LYS A 95 -0.88 -4.17 -0.88
CA LYS A 95 -2.30 -4.08 -0.55
C LYS A 95 -3.09 -4.05 -1.86
N LEU A 96 -4.15 -4.86 -1.99
CA LEU A 96 -5.07 -4.73 -3.12
C LEU A 96 -5.57 -3.29 -3.20
N THR A 97 -5.39 -2.67 -4.36
CA THR A 97 -5.92 -1.34 -4.65
C THR A 97 -7.05 -1.47 -5.68
N GLU A 98 -8.03 -0.57 -5.65
CA GLU A 98 -9.22 -0.62 -6.53
C GLU A 98 -8.90 -0.68 -8.03
N LYS A 99 -7.69 -0.25 -8.45
CA LYS A 99 -7.19 -0.41 -9.82
C LYS A 99 -7.21 -1.87 -10.31
N GLU A 100 -7.03 -2.83 -9.41
CA GLU A 100 -6.90 -4.25 -9.76
C GLU A 100 -8.26 -4.93 -9.92
N SER A 101 -9.32 -4.44 -9.26
CA SER A 101 -10.68 -4.96 -9.45
C SER A 101 -11.20 -4.75 -10.87
N ARG A 102 -10.78 -3.68 -11.57
CA ARG A 102 -11.24 -3.42 -12.95
C ARG A 102 -10.49 -4.19 -14.04
N ARG A 103 -9.36 -4.84 -13.71
CA ARG A 103 -8.59 -5.64 -14.66
C ARG A 103 -8.96 -7.13 -14.63
N MET A 104 -9.87 -7.53 -13.75
CA MET A 104 -10.36 -8.92 -13.61
C MET A 104 -11.71 -9.18 -14.29
N ASP A 105 -12.27 -8.18 -14.98
CA ASP A 105 -13.51 -8.28 -15.77
C ASP A 105 -13.20 -8.46 -17.27
#